data_AF-A0A2A4YRZ8-F1
#
_entry.id   AF-A0A2A4YRZ8-F1
#
_cell.length_a   1.000
_cell.length_b   1.000
_cell.length_c   1.000
_cell.angle_alpha   90.00
_cell.angle_beta   90.00
_cell.angle_gamma   90.00
#
_symmetry.space_group_name_H-M   'P 1'
#
loop_
_entity.id
_entity.type
_entity.pdbx_description
1 polymer ?
#
loop_
_entity_poly.entity_id
_entity_poly.type
_entity_poly.pdbx_seq_one_letter_code
_entity_poly.pdbx_strand_id
1 'polypeptide(L)'
;MKTLKHTILTVTILVLLPFIKDLGGVTFAQNWQDVGETNTIVGTLFTDTVDNLLFVGNMNLKEINGQSFRGVATWDGSQWGYLENGIDSYEVVPPFVQNPLQVTGITRFQGDIYFGGGIS
;
A
#
# COMPACT_ATOMS: atom_id res chain seq x y z
N MET A 1 14.00 8.97 -54.22
CA MET A 1 12.67 8.79 -53.58
C MET A 1 12.48 7.42 -52.91
N LYS A 2 12.91 6.30 -53.51
CA LYS A 2 12.75 4.95 -52.92
C LYS A 2 13.47 4.81 -51.58
N THR A 3 14.72 5.28 -51.47
CA THR A 3 15.54 5.23 -50.25
C THR A 3 14.93 6.01 -49.08
N LEU A 4 14.43 7.22 -49.33
CA LEU A 4 13.81 8.06 -48.31
C LEU A 4 12.55 7.40 -47.72
N LYS A 5 11.72 6.75 -48.56
CA LYS A 5 10.55 6.00 -48.08
C LYS A 5 10.92 4.81 -47.20
N HIS A 6 12.02 4.12 -47.52
CA HIS A 6 12.50 2.99 -46.71
C HIS A 6 13.07 3.49 -45.38
N THR A 7 13.84 4.58 -45.37
CA THR A 7 14.38 5.17 -44.15
C THR A 7 13.28 5.63 -43.20
N ILE A 8 12.23 6.29 -43.73
CA ILE A 8 11.08 6.73 -42.93
C ILE A 8 10.36 5.51 -42.32
N LEU A 9 10.11 4.46 -43.11
CA LEU A 9 9.45 3.25 -42.62
C LEU A 9 10.24 2.56 -41.50
N THR A 10 11.56 2.44 -41.65
CA THR A 10 12.43 1.82 -40.63
C THR A 10 12.44 2.63 -39.33
N VAL A 11 12.49 3.96 -39.41
CA VAL A 11 12.45 4.84 -38.23
C VAL A 11 11.09 4.73 -37.52
N THR A 12 9.98 4.72 -38.27
CA THR A 12 8.64 4.57 -37.69
C THR A 12 8.50 3.24 -36.93
N ILE A 13 9.00 2.14 -37.48
CA ILE A 13 8.95 0.82 -36.81
C ILE A 13 9.81 0.84 -35.54
N LEU A 14 11.01 1.41 -35.58
CA LEU A 14 11.90 1.52 -34.41
C LEU A 14 11.31 2.38 -33.30
N VAL A 15 10.57 3.45 -33.65
CA VAL A 15 9.87 4.30 -32.68
C VAL A 15 8.66 3.59 -32.07
N LEU A 16 7.98 2.73 -32.84
CA LEU A 16 6.77 2.03 -32.38
C LEU A 16 7.06 0.73 -31.61
N LEU A 17 8.20 0.09 -31.83
CA LEU A 17 8.63 -1.13 -31.12
C LEU A 17 8.51 -1.08 -29.59
N PRO A 18 8.86 0.01 -28.87
CA PRO A 18 8.65 0.10 -27.43
C PRO A 18 7.18 0.18 -26.99
N PHE A 19 6.26 0.60 -27.86
CA PHE A 19 4.83 0.72 -27.58
C PHE A 19 4.03 -0.55 -27.94
N ILE A 20 4.65 -1.47 -28.68
CA ILE A 20 4.04 -2.75 -29.09
C ILE A 20 4.13 -3.80 -27.96
N LYS A 21 5.02 -3.60 -26.98
CA LYS A 21 5.26 -4.51 -25.85
C LYS A 21 4.00 -4.82 -25.04
N ASP A 22 3.06 -3.89 -25.03
CA ASP A 22 1.84 -3.95 -24.23
C ASP A 22 0.63 -4.48 -25.01
N LEU A 23 0.77 -4.79 -26.31
CA LEU A 23 -0.33 -5.26 -27.17
C LEU A 23 -0.69 -6.74 -26.97
N GLY A 24 0.07 -7.48 -26.15
CA GLY A 24 -0.12 -8.92 -25.90
C GLY A 24 -0.43 -9.29 -24.46
N GLY A 25 -0.55 -8.31 -23.55
CA GLY A 25 -0.85 -8.58 -22.16
C GLY A 25 -2.31 -8.98 -22.00
N VAL A 26 -2.56 -10.24 -21.62
CA VAL A 26 -3.86 -10.64 -21.08
C VAL A 26 -4.18 -9.66 -19.96
N THR A 27 -5.15 -8.77 -20.18
CA THR A 27 -5.60 -7.84 -19.14
C THR A 27 -6.33 -8.70 -18.12
N PHE A 28 -5.61 -9.14 -17.09
CA PHE A 28 -6.29 -9.75 -15.96
C PHE A 28 -7.28 -8.72 -15.43
N ALA A 29 -8.54 -9.11 -15.26
CA ALA A 29 -9.55 -8.24 -14.67
C ALA A 29 -9.13 -7.77 -13.26
N GLN A 30 -8.18 -8.48 -12.64
CA GLN A 30 -7.66 -8.28 -11.30
C GLN A 30 -6.19 -8.74 -11.28
N ASN A 31 -5.26 -7.87 -10.89
CA ASN A 31 -3.86 -8.24 -10.67
C ASN A 31 -3.69 -8.62 -9.19
N TRP A 32 -3.75 -9.91 -8.89
CA TRP A 32 -3.55 -10.42 -7.54
C TRP A 32 -2.07 -10.50 -7.22
N GLN A 33 -1.64 -9.79 -6.17
CA GLN A 33 -0.29 -9.85 -5.64
C GLN A 33 -0.36 -10.22 -4.16
N ASP A 34 0.46 -11.20 -3.76
CA ASP A 34 0.73 -11.45 -2.36
C ASP A 34 1.59 -10.30 -1.79
N VAL A 35 1.09 -9.68 -0.73
CA VAL A 35 1.77 -8.57 -0.04
C VAL A 35 2.25 -8.98 1.35
N GLY A 36 2.02 -10.23 1.77
CA GLY A 36 2.52 -10.78 3.01
C GLY A 36 1.47 -11.26 3.99
N GLU A 37 1.95 -11.80 5.10
CA GLU A 37 1.14 -12.40 6.15
C GLU A 37 1.07 -11.48 7.37
N THR A 38 -0.11 -11.42 7.98
CA THR A 38 -0.34 -10.67 9.22
C THR A 38 -0.70 -11.63 10.34
N ASN A 39 -0.34 -11.30 11.58
CA ASN A 39 -0.60 -12.14 12.75
C ASN A 39 -2.06 -12.09 13.25
N THR A 40 -2.94 -11.38 12.55
CA THR A 40 -4.32 -11.14 12.95
C THR A 40 -5.21 -10.92 11.73
N ILE A 41 -6.49 -10.63 11.93
CA ILE A 41 -7.38 -10.20 10.85
C ILE A 41 -7.15 -8.73 10.55
N VAL A 42 -7.31 -8.31 9.30
CA VAL A 42 -7.38 -6.89 8.95
C VAL A 42 -8.75 -6.35 9.36
N GLY A 43 -8.79 -5.32 10.22
CA GLY A 43 -10.03 -4.74 10.72
C GLY A 43 -10.57 -3.61 9.85
N THR A 44 -9.66 -2.84 9.24
CA THR A 44 -10.02 -1.73 8.35
C THR A 44 -8.93 -1.48 7.32
N LEU A 45 -9.36 -0.94 6.17
CA LEU A 45 -8.50 -0.53 5.06
C LEU A 45 -8.89 0.89 4.65
N PHE A 46 -7.90 1.72 4.34
CA PHE A 46 -8.12 3.05 3.77
C PHE A 46 -7.09 3.35 2.70
N THR A 47 -7.56 3.57 1.48
CA THR A 47 -6.73 4.00 0.36
C THR A 47 -6.61 5.51 0.36
N ASP A 48 -5.41 6.00 0.62
CA ASP A 48 -5.06 7.39 0.51
C ASP A 48 -4.51 7.67 -0.89
N THR A 49 -5.34 8.28 -1.73
CA THR A 49 -4.99 8.56 -3.12
C THR A 49 -4.10 9.79 -3.29
N VAL A 50 -3.89 10.58 -2.24
CA VAL A 50 -3.06 11.79 -2.30
C VAL A 50 -1.60 11.42 -2.07
N ASP A 51 -1.32 10.64 -1.02
CA ASP A 51 0.04 10.18 -0.73
C ASP A 51 0.34 8.80 -1.34
N ASN A 52 -0.64 8.20 -2.02
CA ASN A 52 -0.58 6.89 -2.66
C ASN A 52 -0.20 5.76 -1.67
N LEU A 53 -0.83 5.77 -0.50
CA LEU A 53 -0.63 4.79 0.56
C LEU A 53 -1.92 4.00 0.82
N LEU A 54 -1.77 2.71 1.13
CA LEU A 54 -2.83 1.91 1.73
C LEU A 54 -2.59 1.81 3.23
N PHE A 55 -3.50 2.34 4.03
CA PHE A 55 -3.51 2.14 5.47
C PHE A 55 -4.28 0.88 5.83
N VAL A 56 -3.73 0.13 6.79
CA VAL A 56 -4.29 -1.10 7.33
C VAL A 56 -4.35 -0.98 8.84
N GLY A 57 -5.51 -1.25 9.45
CA GLY A 57 -5.71 -1.11 10.90
C GLY A 57 -6.40 -2.32 11.55
N ASN A 58 -6.04 -2.63 12.80
CA ASN A 58 -6.74 -3.57 13.68
C ASN A 58 -6.32 -3.38 15.16
N MET A 59 -7.13 -3.86 16.12
CA MET A 59 -6.78 -4.02 17.55
C MET A 59 -5.44 -4.71 17.82
N ASN A 60 -5.11 -5.75 17.04
CA ASN A 60 -4.01 -6.67 17.40
C ASN A 60 -3.03 -6.88 16.25
N LEU A 61 -2.96 -5.93 15.31
CA LEU A 61 -1.93 -5.93 14.28
C LEU A 61 -0.59 -5.61 14.94
N LYS A 62 0.17 -6.67 15.22
CA LYS A 62 1.46 -6.61 15.90
C LYS A 62 2.60 -7.00 15.00
N GLU A 63 2.31 -7.74 13.92
CA GLU A 63 3.34 -8.25 13.05
C GLU A 63 2.84 -8.37 11.60
N ILE A 64 3.70 -7.94 10.67
CA ILE A 64 3.58 -8.21 9.24
C ILE A 64 4.93 -8.71 8.77
N ASN A 65 4.96 -9.89 8.12
CA ASN A 65 6.20 -10.50 7.60
C ASN A 65 7.34 -10.57 8.65
N GLY A 66 7.04 -10.83 9.93
CA GLY A 66 8.04 -10.90 11.01
C GLY A 66 8.51 -9.55 11.57
N GLN A 67 8.04 -8.42 11.04
CA GLN A 67 8.36 -7.08 11.56
C GLN A 67 7.28 -6.59 12.50
N SER A 68 7.65 -5.88 13.57
CA SER A 68 6.69 -5.39 14.58
C SER A 68 5.94 -4.14 14.15
N PHE A 69 4.63 -4.11 14.39
CA PHE A 69 3.71 -3.00 14.14
C PHE A 69 2.86 -2.71 15.38
N ARG A 70 2.22 -1.53 15.42
CA ARG A 70 1.40 -1.09 16.55
C ARG A 70 0.02 -0.64 16.10
N GLY A 71 -0.81 -1.62 15.72
CA GLY A 71 -2.22 -1.42 15.37
C GLY A 71 -2.48 -0.83 13.98
N VAL A 72 -1.50 -0.15 13.39
CA VAL A 72 -1.57 0.39 12.03
C VAL A 72 -0.29 0.11 11.25
N ALA A 73 -0.48 -0.21 9.97
CA ALA A 73 0.57 -0.30 8.97
C ALA A 73 0.18 0.45 7.68
N THR A 74 1.18 0.86 6.90
CA THR A 74 1.01 1.47 5.58
C THR A 74 1.65 0.60 4.52
N TRP A 75 1.11 0.59 3.31
CA TRP A 75 1.68 -0.07 2.14
C TRP A 75 1.80 0.92 0.98
N ASP A 76 3.00 1.04 0.40
CA ASP A 76 3.30 1.99 -0.69
C ASP A 76 3.22 1.39 -2.11
N GLY A 77 2.86 0.10 -2.22
CA GLY A 77 2.92 -0.67 -3.46
C GLY A 77 4.12 -1.62 -3.55
N SER A 78 5.10 -1.46 -2.66
CA SER A 78 6.34 -2.24 -2.66
C SER A 78 6.81 -2.68 -1.26
N GLN A 79 6.56 -1.87 -0.24
CA GLN A 79 7.02 -2.10 1.13
C GLN A 79 5.96 -1.72 2.17
N TRP A 80 6.01 -2.43 3.30
CA TRP A 80 5.25 -2.09 4.50
C TRP A 80 6.00 -1.02 5.31
N GLY A 81 5.29 0.02 5.71
CA GLY A 81 5.73 1.05 6.65
C GLY A 81 4.93 1.00 7.94
N TYR A 82 5.55 1.41 9.04
CA TYR A 82 4.92 1.51 10.35
C TYR A 82 4.88 2.97 10.80
N LEU A 83 3.82 3.35 11.51
CA LEU A 83 3.81 4.59 12.27
C LEU A 83 4.59 4.29 13.55
N GLU A 84 5.83 4.74 13.67
CA GLU A 84 6.78 4.44 14.77
C GLU A 84 6.13 4.05 16.11
N ASN A 85 5.46 5.00 16.76
CA ASN A 85 4.80 4.79 18.06
C ASN A 85 3.38 4.23 17.97
N GLY A 86 2.88 3.97 16.76
CA GLY A 86 1.50 3.59 16.48
C GLY A 86 0.53 4.70 16.87
N ILE A 87 -0.69 4.29 17.21
CA ILE A 87 -1.72 5.17 17.82
C ILE A 87 -1.81 4.95 19.33
N ASP A 88 -0.84 4.25 19.91
CA ASP A 88 -0.83 4.05 21.35
C ASP A 88 -0.48 5.36 22.04
N SER A 89 -1.40 5.83 22.89
CA SER A 89 -1.21 7.01 23.73
C SER A 89 -0.39 6.72 25.00
N TYR A 90 -0.02 5.46 25.22
CA TYR A 90 0.73 5.04 26.40
C TYR A 90 2.19 4.80 26.05
N GLU A 91 3.08 5.54 26.72
CA GLU A 91 4.45 5.06 26.91
C GLU A 91 4.36 3.64 27.48
N VAL A 92 5.06 2.71 26.84
CA VAL A 92 5.17 1.33 27.34
C VAL A 92 5.79 1.42 28.73
N VAL A 93 4.97 1.30 29.78
CA VAL A 93 5.46 1.17 31.16
C VAL A 93 5.52 -0.34 31.45
N PRO A 94 6.71 -0.97 31.48
CA PRO A 94 6.82 -2.36 31.89
C PRO A 94 6.23 -2.52 33.29
N PRO A 95 5.49 -3.60 33.60
CA PRO A 95 5.38 -4.87 32.87
C PRO A 95 4.19 -4.99 31.91
N PHE A 96 3.46 -3.90 31.63
CA PHE A 96 2.23 -3.97 30.84
C PHE A 96 2.51 -3.67 29.36
N VAL A 97 2.56 -4.73 28.54
CA VAL A 97 2.39 -4.59 27.09
C VAL A 97 0.89 -4.48 26.84
N GLN A 98 0.37 -3.25 26.80
CA GLN A 98 -1.02 -3.05 26.37
C GLN A 98 -1.17 -3.47 24.90
N ASN A 99 -2.34 -4.02 24.58
CA ASN A 99 -2.70 -4.25 23.18
C ASN A 99 -2.89 -2.90 22.49
N PRO A 100 -2.48 -2.76 21.21
CA PRO A 100 -2.66 -1.51 20.51
C PRO A 100 -4.14 -1.10 20.48
N LEU A 101 -4.40 0.21 20.48
CA LEU A 101 -5.77 0.72 20.36
C LEU A 101 -6.46 0.20 19.09
N GLN A 102 -7.76 -0.12 19.21
CA GLN A 102 -8.57 -0.57 18.09
C GLN A 102 -8.70 0.53 17.03
N VAL A 103 -8.21 0.26 15.84
CA VAL A 103 -8.48 1.09 14.67
C VAL A 103 -9.59 0.45 13.85
N THR A 104 -10.76 1.07 13.87
CA THR A 104 -11.96 0.60 13.14
C THR A 104 -12.33 1.54 11.98
N GLY A 105 -11.82 2.77 11.99
CA GLY A 105 -12.01 3.76 10.94
C GLY A 105 -10.71 4.50 10.66
N ILE A 106 -10.47 4.77 9.38
CA ILE A 106 -9.36 5.61 8.93
C ILE A 106 -9.92 6.51 7.85
N THR A 107 -9.61 7.80 7.89
CA THR A 107 -10.08 8.76 6.90
C THR A 107 -9.10 9.91 6.72
N ARG A 108 -9.19 10.61 5.59
CA ARG A 108 -8.49 11.86 5.35
C ARG A 108 -9.47 13.03 5.46
N PHE A 109 -9.11 14.04 6.23
CA PHE A 109 -9.90 15.26 6.36
C PHE A 109 -8.96 16.47 6.41
N GLN A 110 -9.22 17.48 5.58
CA GLN A 110 -8.41 18.71 5.52
C GLN A 110 -6.89 18.49 5.31
N GLY A 111 -6.50 17.38 4.66
CA GLY A 111 -5.11 17.05 4.36
C GLY A 111 -4.46 16.09 5.38
N ASP A 112 -5.08 15.89 6.54
CA ASP A 112 -4.55 15.03 7.60
C ASP A 112 -5.25 13.67 7.64
N ILE A 113 -4.52 12.66 8.13
CA ILE A 113 -5.06 11.32 8.37
C ILE A 113 -5.60 11.24 9.80
N TYR A 114 -6.85 10.84 9.91
CA TYR A 114 -7.55 10.61 11.16
C TYR A 114 -7.81 9.12 11.32
N PHE A 115 -7.46 8.62 12.50
CA PHE A 115 -7.76 7.27 12.93
C PHE A 115 -8.87 7.33 13.97
N GLY A 116 -9.86 6.47 13.81
CA GLY A 116 -10.99 6.31 14.69
C GLY A 116 -11.18 4.86 15.08
N GLY A 117 -11.82 4.67 16.23
CA GLY A 117 -12.00 3.36 16.84
C GLY A 117 -11.53 3.37 18.28
N GLY A 118 -12.22 2.59 19.10
CA GLY A 118 -12.02 2.54 20.53
C GLY A 118 -13.29 2.03 21.20
N ILE A 119 -13.20 0.83 21.77
CA ILE A 119 -14.01 0.46 22.92
C ILE A 119 -13.05 0.52 24.10
N SER A 120 -13.29 1.48 24.99
CA SER A 120 -12.68 1.54 26.33
C SER A 120 -13.29 0.48 27.23
#